data_AF-A0A7X8PCH3-F1
#
_entry.id   AF-A0A7X8PCH3-F1
#
_cell.length_a   1.000
_cell.length_b   1.000
_cell.length_c   1.000
_cell.angle_alpha   90.00
_cell.angle_beta   90.00
_cell.angle_gamma   90.00
#
_symmetry.space_group_name_H-M   'P 1'
#
loop_
_entity.id
_entity.type
_entity.pdbx_description
1 polymer ?
#
loop_
_entity_poly.entity_id
_entity_poly.type
_entity_poly.pdbx_seq_one_letter_code
_entity_poly.pdbx_strand_id
1 'polypeptide(L)'
;MAIEFIAGDINKPDWILDPETDEYLPIERGQAWLDAMNEFHATQCKHEHFEALKVRIADGRPQVYKCCTNCGERSGTAMSQKDREWVDSLSWLPDELIENYRSRREREKHAVLLGLAREQFAERGRFTTAYRAYLASHEWKSLREKVMRRCNRICEGCGDSPATEVHHLTYRHFMNEFLFELVGLCEACHVRWHDSDKSNNSKN
;
A
#
# COMPACT_ATOMS: atom_id res chain seq x y z
N MET A 1 21.44 4.07 4.39
CA MET A 1 21.37 2.80 5.15
C MET A 1 20.50 1.85 4.36
N ALA A 2 21.03 0.70 3.99
CA ALA A 2 20.25 -0.37 3.38
C ALA A 2 19.25 -0.87 4.42
N ILE A 3 17.97 -0.90 4.05
CA ILE A 3 16.92 -1.47 4.90
C ILE A 3 17.05 -2.99 4.76
N GLU A 4 17.55 -3.65 5.80
CA GLU A 4 17.50 -5.11 5.90
C GLU A 4 16.07 -5.53 6.23
N PHE A 5 15.41 -6.19 5.26
CA PHE A 5 14.06 -6.71 5.41
C PHE A 5 14.08 -7.99 6.26
N ILE A 6 13.37 -7.98 7.39
CA ILE A 6 13.14 -9.17 8.21
C ILE A 6 12.26 -10.14 7.41
N ALA A 7 12.74 -11.38 7.25
CA ALA A 7 12.19 -12.46 6.42
C ALA A 7 10.82 -13.04 6.89
N GLY A 8 10.00 -12.27 7.61
CA GLY A 8 8.71 -12.71 8.16
C GLY A 8 7.48 -12.22 7.40
N ASP A 9 7.59 -11.20 6.55
CA ASP A 9 6.46 -10.46 5.96
C ASP A 9 6.48 -10.45 4.41
N ILE A 10 7.14 -11.46 3.84
CA ILE A 10 7.59 -11.47 2.43
C ILE A 10 6.54 -11.94 1.42
N ASN A 11 5.32 -12.29 1.85
CA ASN A 11 4.34 -12.97 0.98
C ASN A 11 3.04 -12.21 0.74
N LYS A 12 2.86 -10.98 1.23
CA LYS A 12 1.72 -10.13 0.83
C LYS A 12 2.26 -8.96 -0.01
N PRO A 13 1.93 -8.85 -1.31
CA PRO A 13 2.20 -7.62 -2.04
C PRO A 13 1.48 -6.48 -1.32
N ASP A 14 2.04 -5.27 -1.39
CA ASP A 14 1.30 -4.09 -0.95
C ASP A 14 0.12 -3.91 -1.93
N TRP A 15 -1.05 -3.57 -1.40
CA TRP A 15 -2.23 -3.28 -2.19
C TRP A 15 -2.55 -1.81 -2.08
N ILE A 16 -2.90 -1.20 -3.21
CA ILE A 16 -3.31 0.20 -3.26
C ILE A 16 -4.70 0.31 -3.89
N LEU A 17 -5.58 1.07 -3.24
CA LEU A 17 -6.89 1.36 -3.81
C LEU A 17 -6.72 2.35 -4.94
N ASP A 18 -7.17 1.99 -6.13
CA ASP A 18 -7.32 2.91 -7.24
C ASP A 18 -8.63 3.67 -7.09
N PRO A 19 -8.59 4.99 -6.80
CA PRO A 19 -9.80 5.78 -6.58
C PRO A 19 -10.62 6.00 -7.87
N GLU A 20 -10.06 5.75 -9.05
CA GLU A 20 -10.77 5.90 -10.33
C GLU A 20 -11.62 4.67 -10.66
N THR A 21 -11.14 3.48 -10.30
CA THR A 21 -11.81 2.21 -10.64
C THR A 21 -12.46 1.51 -9.43
N ASP A 22 -12.19 1.98 -8.22
CA ASP A 22 -12.53 1.32 -6.95
C ASP A 22 -11.94 -0.11 -6.85
N GLU A 23 -10.86 -0.38 -7.60
CA GLU A 23 -10.16 -1.66 -7.58
C GLU A 23 -8.91 -1.58 -6.69
N TYR A 24 -8.61 -2.68 -5.99
CA TYR A 24 -7.34 -2.85 -5.30
C TYR A 24 -6.30 -3.40 -6.28
N LEU A 25 -5.25 -2.62 -6.52
CA LEU A 25 -4.16 -2.98 -7.42
C LEU A 25 -2.98 -3.55 -6.62
N PRO A 26 -2.39 -4.67 -7.07
CA PRO A 26 -1.18 -5.22 -6.47
C PRO A 26 0.03 -4.36 -6.83
N ILE A 27 0.95 -4.22 -5.87
CA ILE A 27 2.27 -3.64 -6.09
C ILE A 27 3.33 -4.73 -5.90
N GLU A 28 3.94 -5.16 -7.00
CA GLU A 28 5.09 -6.04 -6.97
C GLU A 28 6.38 -5.25 -6.70
N ARG A 29 7.12 -5.65 -5.68
CA ARG A 29 8.40 -5.05 -5.27
C ARG A 29 9.58 -5.56 -6.13
N GLY A 30 9.45 -5.46 -7.45
CA GLY A 30 10.49 -5.79 -8.43
C GLY A 30 11.43 -4.61 -8.74
N GLN A 31 12.20 -4.70 -9.84
CA GLN A 31 13.14 -3.64 -10.23
C GLN A 31 12.47 -2.28 -10.45
N ALA A 32 11.33 -2.26 -11.16
CA ALA A 32 10.57 -1.02 -11.38
C ALA A 32 10.12 -0.35 -10.07
N TRP A 33 9.79 -1.13 -9.04
CA TRP A 33 9.49 -0.60 -7.71
C TRP A 33 10.72 0.00 -7.04
N LEU A 34 11.87 -0.68 -7.12
CA LEU A 34 13.13 -0.19 -6.57
C LEU A 34 13.52 1.14 -7.22
N ASP A 35 13.41 1.23 -8.54
CA ASP A 35 13.71 2.43 -9.31
C ASP A 35 12.78 3.59 -8.89
N ALA A 36 11.46 3.34 -8.88
CA ALA A 36 10.48 4.33 -8.45
C ALA A 36 10.69 4.82 -7.00
N MET A 37 11.04 3.91 -6.08
CA MET A 37 11.34 4.29 -4.69
C MET A 37 12.65 5.04 -4.56
N ASN A 38 13.66 4.70 -5.35
CA ASN A 38 14.93 5.43 -5.38
C ASN A 38 14.73 6.85 -5.89
N GLU A 39 13.96 7.04 -6.97
CA GLU A 39 13.60 8.36 -7.49
C GLU A 39 12.78 9.16 -6.48
N PHE A 40 11.77 8.56 -5.85
CA PHE A 40 11.02 9.20 -4.78
C PHE A 40 11.95 9.64 -3.63
N HIS A 41 12.83 8.76 -3.14
CA HIS A 41 13.76 9.12 -2.07
C HIS A 41 14.80 10.17 -2.50
N ALA A 42 15.18 10.21 -3.78
CA ALA A 42 16.08 11.23 -4.31
C ALA A 42 15.49 12.65 -4.22
N THR A 43 14.17 12.80 -4.14
CA THR A 43 13.49 14.10 -3.97
C THR A 43 13.28 14.52 -2.51
N GLN A 44 13.74 13.73 -1.53
CA GLN A 44 13.64 14.11 -0.11
C GLN A 44 14.40 15.41 0.18
N CYS A 45 13.99 16.08 1.26
CA CYS A 45 14.64 17.29 1.75
C CYS A 45 16.15 17.07 1.88
N LYS A 46 16.95 17.95 1.27
CA LYS A 46 18.41 17.92 1.34
C LYS A 46 18.96 18.58 2.61
N HIS A 47 18.07 19.15 3.42
CA HIS A 47 18.40 19.86 4.65
C HIS A 47 19.48 20.94 4.45
N GLU A 48 19.33 21.79 3.43
CA GLU A 48 20.31 22.84 3.12
C GLU A 48 20.14 24.09 3.99
N HIS A 49 18.94 24.30 4.53
CA HIS A 49 18.59 25.47 5.33
C HIS A 49 18.24 25.08 6.77
N PHE A 50 18.93 25.70 7.72
CA PHE A 50 18.77 25.43 9.15
C PHE A 50 18.78 26.73 9.96
N GLU A 51 17.95 26.75 11.00
CA GLU A 51 17.89 27.84 11.98
C GLU A 51 17.87 27.28 13.41
N ALA A 52 18.27 28.09 14.39
CA ALA A 52 18.08 27.74 15.80
C ALA A 52 16.61 28.02 16.17
N LEU A 53 15.86 26.98 16.54
CA LEU A 53 14.44 27.08 16.85
C LEU A 53 14.13 26.47 18.21
N LYS A 54 13.16 27.05 18.91
CA LYS A 54 12.57 26.47 20.12
C LYS A 54 11.66 25.31 19.74
N VAL A 55 11.82 24.17 20.41
CA VAL A 55 11.04 22.96 20.18
C VAL A 55 10.42 22.50 21.49
N ARG A 56 9.17 22.06 21.44
CA ARG A 56 8.48 21.45 22.58
C ARG A 56 8.94 20.00 22.73
N ILE A 57 9.51 19.65 23.88
CA ILE A 57 9.80 18.25 24.23
C ILE A 57 8.61 17.62 24.95
N ALA A 58 8.64 16.30 25.18
CA ALA A 58 7.54 15.55 25.82
C ALA A 58 7.09 16.16 27.18
N ASP A 59 8.04 16.67 27.96
CA ASP A 59 7.78 17.31 29.26
C ASP A 59 7.27 18.76 29.16
N GLY A 60 6.95 19.24 27.95
CA GLY A 60 6.40 20.57 27.68
C GLY A 60 7.39 21.73 27.75
N ARG A 61 8.64 21.49 28.19
CA ARG A 61 9.68 22.52 28.30
C ARG A 61 10.23 22.93 26.92
N PRO A 62 10.63 24.21 26.73
CA PRO A 62 11.35 24.62 25.52
C PRO A 62 12.78 24.09 25.52
N GLN A 63 13.18 23.45 24.43
CA GLN A 63 14.57 23.12 24.15
C GLN A 63 14.97 23.70 22.79
N VAL A 64 16.21 24.17 22.66
CA VAL A 64 16.69 24.79 21.41
C VAL A 64 17.48 23.77 20.60
N TYR A 65 17.12 23.62 19.33
CA TYR A 65 17.81 22.77 18.36
C TYR A 65 18.10 23.55 17.08
N LYS A 66 19.10 23.08 16.32
CA LYS A 66 19.26 23.46 14.92
C LYS A 66 18.24 22.65 14.10
N CYS A 67 17.27 23.33 13.50
CA CYS A 67 16.13 22.71 12.83
C CYS A 67 16.08 23.13 11.36
N CYS A 68 15.75 22.18 10.48
CA CYS A 68 15.59 22.47 9.06
C CYS A 68 14.31 23.27 8.83
N THR A 69 14.42 24.41 8.16
CA THR A 69 13.27 25.31 7.92
C THR A 69 12.31 24.79 6.85
N ASN A 70 12.67 23.73 6.13
CA ASN A 70 11.85 23.13 5.08
C ASN A 70 11.08 21.87 5.51
N CYS A 71 11.55 21.16 6.53
CA CYS A 71 10.94 19.88 6.96
C CYS A 71 10.87 19.69 8.48
N GLY A 72 11.48 20.59 9.26
CA GLY A 72 11.52 20.52 10.72
C GLY A 72 12.49 19.49 11.31
N GLU A 73 13.27 18.78 10.48
CA GLU A 73 14.27 17.82 10.95
C GLU A 73 15.29 18.50 11.88
N ARG A 74 15.63 17.83 12.98
CA ARG A 74 16.60 18.33 13.95
C ARG A 74 17.99 17.86 13.58
N SER A 75 18.97 18.75 13.67
CA SER A 75 20.38 18.45 13.43
C SER A 75 21.16 18.49 14.75
N GLY A 76 21.70 17.34 15.13
CA GLY A 76 22.57 17.21 16.30
C GLY A 76 21.83 17.26 17.64
N THR A 77 22.58 17.60 18.70
CA THR A 77 22.09 17.67 20.08
C THR A 77 21.53 19.06 20.42
N ALA A 78 20.90 19.18 21.58
CA ALA A 78 20.36 20.44 22.06
C ALA A 78 21.46 21.49 22.29
N MET A 79 21.16 22.75 21.96
CA MET A 79 22.07 23.87 22.10
C MET A 79 22.10 24.40 23.55
N SER A 80 23.18 25.07 23.94
CA SER A 80 23.32 25.69 25.27
C SER A 80 22.29 26.78 25.48
N GLN A 81 21.51 26.70 26.56
CA GLN A 81 20.43 27.65 26.90
C GLN A 81 20.81 28.59 28.05
N LYS A 82 22.10 28.88 28.25
CA LYS A 82 22.59 29.77 29.33
C LYS A 82 22.24 31.24 29.08
N ASP A 83 22.25 31.68 27.82
CA ASP A 83 21.84 33.02 27.41
C ASP A 83 20.32 33.06 27.25
N ARG A 84 19.63 33.69 28.19
CA ARG A 84 18.16 33.75 28.19
C ARG A 84 17.62 34.74 27.17
N GLU A 85 18.29 35.86 26.94
CA GLU A 85 17.85 36.86 25.96
C GLU A 85 17.89 36.27 24.55
N TRP A 86 18.95 35.53 24.24
CA TRP A 86 19.05 34.80 22.98
C TRP A 86 17.93 33.75 22.84
N VAL A 87 17.73 32.88 23.83
CA VAL A 87 16.67 31.83 23.78
C VAL A 87 15.27 32.44 23.62
N ASP A 88 14.99 33.53 24.33
CA ASP A 88 13.70 34.21 24.26
C ASP A 88 13.47 34.87 22.89
N SER A 89 14.53 35.35 22.24
CA SER A 89 14.49 35.92 20.88
C SER A 89 14.18 34.91 19.76
N LEU A 90 14.40 33.61 19.98
CA LEU A 90 14.20 32.58 18.97
C LEU A 90 12.71 32.33 18.67
N SER A 91 12.41 31.98 17.42
CA SER A 91 11.10 31.49 17.02
C SER A 91 10.89 30.04 17.45
N TRP A 92 9.63 29.65 17.62
CA TRP A 92 9.26 28.25 17.78
C TRP A 92 9.30 27.55 16.42
N LEU A 93 9.73 26.28 16.42
CA LEU A 93 9.55 25.41 15.26
C LEU A 93 8.03 25.25 15.03
N PRO A 94 7.51 25.59 13.85
CA PRO A 94 6.09 25.43 13.59
C PRO A 94 5.73 23.94 13.59
N ASP A 95 4.79 23.52 14.43
CA ASP A 95 4.33 22.13 14.48
C ASP A 95 3.78 21.68 13.11
N GLU A 96 3.09 22.61 12.42
CA GLU A 96 2.57 22.41 11.07
C GLU A 96 3.66 22.15 10.03
N LEU A 97 4.89 22.63 10.20
CA LEU A 97 5.95 22.43 9.20
C LEU A 97 6.30 20.94 9.06
N ILE A 98 6.43 20.24 10.19
CA ILE A 98 6.72 18.80 10.20
C ILE A 98 5.55 18.03 9.60
N GLU A 99 4.33 18.34 10.05
CA GLU A 99 3.13 17.65 9.61
C GLU A 99 2.87 17.86 8.11
N ASN A 100 3.00 19.11 7.63
CA ASN A 100 2.83 19.44 6.21
C ASN A 100 3.87 18.74 5.34
N TYR A 101 5.13 18.67 5.80
CA TYR A 101 6.17 17.93 5.08
C TYR A 101 5.81 16.44 5.00
N ARG A 102 5.48 15.80 6.13
CA ARG A 102 5.10 14.37 6.17
C ARG A 102 3.90 14.08 5.30
N SER A 103 2.80 14.81 5.49
CA SER A 103 1.57 14.68 4.72
C SER A 103 1.79 14.89 3.22
N ARG A 104 2.66 15.82 2.81
CA ARG A 104 3.06 15.98 1.40
C ARG A 104 3.83 14.77 0.90
N ARG A 105 4.82 14.29 1.65
CA ARG A 105 5.64 13.12 1.25
C ARG A 105 4.83 11.83 1.14
N GLU A 106 3.86 11.61 2.03
CA GLU A 106 2.95 10.47 1.93
C GLU A 106 2.06 10.56 0.69
N ARG A 107 1.52 11.73 0.36
CA ARG A 107 0.75 11.92 -0.89
C ARG A 107 1.60 11.68 -2.14
N GLU A 108 2.82 12.21 -2.16
CA GLU A 108 3.77 12.01 -3.28
C GLU A 108 4.12 10.53 -3.42
N LYS A 109 4.41 9.84 -2.32
CA LYS A 109 4.69 8.39 -2.31
C LYS A 109 3.49 7.58 -2.80
N HIS A 110 2.29 7.90 -2.31
CA HIS A 110 1.06 7.26 -2.72
C HIS A 110 0.81 7.42 -4.22
N ALA A 111 1.04 8.62 -4.77
CA ALA A 111 0.91 8.86 -6.21
C ALA A 111 1.90 8.02 -7.04
N VAL A 112 3.16 7.94 -6.61
CA VAL A 112 4.18 7.09 -7.27
C VAL A 112 3.78 5.62 -7.25
N LEU A 113 3.36 5.12 -6.08
CA LEU A 113 2.93 3.73 -5.93
C LEU A 113 1.68 3.40 -6.74
N LEU A 114 0.71 4.32 -6.81
CA LEU A 114 -0.51 4.13 -7.60
C LEU A 114 -0.19 4.09 -9.10
N GLY A 115 0.67 4.98 -9.59
CA GLY A 115 1.13 4.95 -10.99
C GLY A 115 1.79 3.61 -11.34
N LEU A 116 2.72 3.17 -10.50
CA LEU A 116 3.38 1.87 -10.68
C LEU A 116 2.39 0.70 -10.65
N ALA A 117 1.43 0.71 -9.71
CA ALA A 117 0.43 -0.34 -9.61
C ALA A 117 -0.44 -0.44 -10.87
N ARG A 118 -0.86 0.72 -11.42
CA ARG A 118 -1.63 0.81 -12.68
C ARG A 118 -0.83 0.23 -13.85
N GLU A 119 0.45 0.56 -13.98
CA GLU A 119 1.31 0.04 -15.04
C GLU A 119 1.48 -1.48 -14.94
N GLN A 120 1.80 -1.99 -13.75
CA GLN A 120 1.96 -3.42 -13.50
C GLN A 120 0.65 -4.19 -13.75
N PHE A 121 -0.47 -3.62 -13.34
CA PHE A 121 -1.79 -4.22 -13.55
C PHE A 121 -2.20 -4.19 -15.03
N ALA A 122 -1.92 -3.12 -15.77
CA ALA A 122 -2.20 -3.06 -17.20
C ALA A 122 -1.39 -4.09 -18.00
N GLU A 123 -0.13 -4.33 -17.63
CA GLU A 123 0.74 -5.30 -18.30
C GLU A 123 0.30 -6.76 -18.03
N ARG A 124 -0.09 -7.07 -16.78
CA ARG A 124 -0.25 -8.47 -16.31
C ARG A 124 -1.68 -8.87 -15.96
N GLY A 125 -2.58 -7.89 -15.88
CA GLY A 125 -3.91 -8.05 -15.29
C GLY A 125 -3.84 -8.61 -13.87
N ARG A 126 -4.87 -9.37 -13.49
CA ARG A 126 -4.93 -10.06 -12.19
C ARG A 126 -3.98 -11.26 -12.08
N PHE A 127 -3.16 -11.57 -13.09
CA PHE A 127 -2.28 -12.76 -13.13
C PHE A 127 -0.85 -12.48 -12.69
N THR A 128 -0.68 -11.61 -11.70
CA THR A 128 0.61 -11.21 -11.13
C THR A 128 1.34 -12.38 -10.45
N THR A 129 2.64 -12.20 -10.18
CA THR A 129 3.45 -13.17 -9.45
C THR A 129 2.86 -13.44 -8.07
N ALA A 130 2.44 -12.38 -7.39
CA ALA A 130 1.81 -12.49 -6.08
C ALA A 130 0.46 -13.22 -6.13
N TYR A 131 -0.35 -12.98 -7.17
CA TYR A 131 -1.60 -13.72 -7.39
C TYR A 131 -1.34 -15.22 -7.52
N ARG A 132 -0.38 -15.62 -8.35
CA ARG A 132 -0.02 -17.03 -8.55
C ARG A 132 0.51 -17.66 -7.26
N ALA A 133 1.34 -16.94 -6.51
CA ALA A 133 1.85 -17.39 -5.22
C ALA A 133 0.70 -17.58 -4.21
N TYR A 134 -0.25 -16.64 -4.15
CA TYR A 134 -1.43 -16.75 -3.30
C TYR A 134 -2.28 -17.98 -3.66
N LEU A 135 -2.58 -18.20 -4.94
CA LEU A 135 -3.35 -19.39 -5.36
C LEU A 135 -2.61 -20.72 -5.08
N ALA A 136 -1.29 -20.71 -4.95
CA ALA A 136 -0.50 -21.89 -4.56
C ALA A 136 -0.41 -22.10 -3.03
N SER A 137 -0.77 -21.08 -2.24
CA SER A 137 -0.60 -21.03 -0.79
C SER A 137 -1.47 -22.03 -0.02
N HIS A 138 -1.11 -22.29 1.24
CA HIS A 138 -1.93 -23.14 2.12
C HIS A 138 -3.24 -22.43 2.53
N GLU A 139 -3.18 -21.12 2.69
CA GLU A 139 -4.27 -20.22 3.02
C GLU A 139 -5.37 -20.33 1.96
N TRP A 140 -5.02 -20.17 0.68
CA TRP A 140 -5.97 -20.32 -0.41
C TRP A 140 -6.52 -21.75 -0.51
N LYS A 141 -5.68 -22.78 -0.35
CA LYS A 141 -6.14 -24.18 -0.36
C LYS A 141 -7.17 -24.44 0.75
N SER A 142 -6.95 -23.90 1.94
CA SER A 142 -7.87 -23.99 3.07
C SER A 142 -9.18 -23.25 2.80
N LEU A 143 -9.10 -22.04 2.25
CA LEU A 143 -10.27 -21.24 1.88
C LEU A 143 -11.08 -21.92 0.76
N ARG A 144 -10.41 -22.42 -0.28
CA ARG A 144 -10.98 -23.19 -1.37
C ARG A 144 -11.76 -24.40 -0.85
N GLU A 145 -11.19 -25.17 0.08
CA GLU A 145 -11.91 -26.32 0.66
C GLU A 145 -13.13 -25.90 1.48
N LYS A 146 -13.08 -24.76 2.20
CA LYS A 146 -14.27 -24.23 2.89
C LYS A 146 -15.40 -23.90 1.91
N VAL A 147 -15.08 -23.28 0.77
CA VAL A 147 -16.06 -22.98 -0.29
C VAL A 147 -16.62 -24.28 -0.88
N MET A 148 -15.75 -25.24 -1.23
CA MET A 148 -16.17 -26.53 -1.78
C MET A 148 -17.06 -27.33 -0.82
N ARG A 149 -16.79 -27.26 0.50
CA ARG A 149 -17.68 -27.86 1.51
C ARG A 149 -19.01 -27.11 1.61
N ARG A 150 -18.99 -25.78 1.60
CA ARG A 150 -20.22 -24.95 1.66
C ARG A 150 -21.19 -25.30 0.53
N CYS A 151 -20.68 -25.40 -0.71
CA CYS A 151 -21.51 -25.73 -1.86
C CYS A 151 -21.81 -27.22 -2.01
N ASN A 152 -21.41 -28.06 -1.04
CA ASN A 152 -21.52 -29.51 -1.11
C ASN A 152 -20.92 -30.11 -2.40
N ARG A 153 -19.85 -29.48 -2.94
CA ARG A 153 -19.22 -29.82 -4.22
C ARG A 153 -20.18 -29.78 -5.43
N ILE A 154 -21.29 -29.06 -5.34
CA ILE A 154 -22.22 -28.79 -6.43
C ILE A 154 -22.01 -27.35 -6.93
N CYS A 155 -22.05 -27.16 -8.24
CA CYS A 155 -21.90 -25.86 -8.87
C CYS A 155 -23.02 -24.91 -8.41
N GLU A 156 -22.66 -23.78 -7.82
CA GLU A 156 -23.59 -22.75 -7.35
C GLU A 156 -24.19 -21.94 -8.50
N GLY A 157 -23.66 -22.06 -9.72
CA GLY A 157 -24.16 -21.39 -10.92
C GLY A 157 -25.28 -22.14 -11.65
N CYS A 158 -25.16 -23.46 -11.80
CA CYS A 158 -26.17 -24.29 -12.49
C CYS A 158 -26.96 -25.21 -11.57
N GLY A 159 -26.44 -25.57 -10.38
CA GLY A 159 -27.08 -26.50 -9.46
C GLY A 159 -26.97 -27.98 -9.82
N ASP A 160 -26.52 -28.32 -11.03
CA ASP A 160 -26.56 -29.71 -11.54
C ASP A 160 -25.19 -30.39 -11.62
N SER A 161 -24.14 -29.63 -11.95
CA SER A 161 -22.80 -30.17 -12.21
C SER A 161 -21.89 -30.11 -10.96
N PRO A 162 -20.86 -30.97 -10.85
CA PRO A 162 -19.86 -30.84 -9.80
C PRO A 162 -19.13 -29.49 -9.86
N ALA A 163 -18.90 -28.87 -8.71
CA ALA A 163 -18.01 -27.71 -8.59
C ALA A 163 -16.55 -28.15 -8.69
N THR A 164 -15.82 -27.60 -9.65
CA THR A 164 -14.41 -27.91 -9.94
C THR A 164 -13.48 -26.76 -9.59
N GLU A 165 -13.99 -25.52 -9.64
CA GLU A 165 -13.24 -24.29 -9.46
C GLU A 165 -13.89 -23.40 -8.39
N VAL A 166 -13.08 -22.55 -7.74
CA VAL A 166 -13.58 -21.46 -6.90
C VAL A 166 -13.34 -20.16 -7.66
N HIS A 167 -14.42 -19.43 -7.89
CA HIS A 167 -14.44 -18.17 -8.60
C HIS A 167 -14.57 -17.01 -7.61
N HIS A 168 -13.85 -15.91 -7.88
CA HIS A 168 -13.94 -14.68 -7.12
C HIS A 168 -15.05 -13.79 -7.70
N LEU A 169 -16.03 -13.42 -6.88
CA LEU A 169 -17.06 -12.42 -7.24
C LEU A 169 -16.52 -10.99 -7.18
N THR A 170 -15.54 -10.76 -6.29
CA THR A 170 -14.82 -9.50 -6.14
C THR A 170 -13.41 -9.79 -5.65
N TYR A 171 -12.50 -8.88 -5.95
CA TYR A 171 -11.11 -8.89 -5.48
C TYR A 171 -10.85 -7.86 -4.38
N ARG A 172 -11.90 -7.24 -3.83
CA ARG A 172 -11.79 -6.15 -2.82
C ARG A 172 -10.99 -6.55 -1.58
N HIS A 173 -11.14 -7.79 -1.12
CA HIS A 173 -10.42 -8.30 0.05
C HIS A 173 -9.44 -9.40 -0.35
N PHE A 174 -8.78 -9.28 -1.51
CA PHE A 174 -7.85 -10.29 -2.00
C PHE A 174 -6.78 -10.66 -0.95
N MET A 175 -6.51 -11.96 -0.78
CA MET A 175 -5.73 -12.58 0.31
C MET A 175 -6.32 -12.52 1.72
N ASN A 176 -7.54 -12.00 1.85
CA ASN A 176 -8.32 -11.93 3.08
C ASN A 176 -9.82 -11.99 2.76
N GLU A 177 -10.21 -12.82 1.79
CA GLU A 177 -11.54 -12.82 1.22
C GLU A 177 -12.56 -13.32 2.24
N PHE A 178 -13.75 -12.72 2.22
CA PHE A 178 -14.89 -13.30 2.88
C PHE A 178 -15.39 -14.50 2.09
N LEU A 179 -15.90 -15.54 2.78
CA LEU A 179 -16.43 -16.73 2.09
C LEU A 179 -17.51 -16.39 1.08
N PHE A 180 -18.36 -15.39 1.33
CA PHE A 180 -19.43 -14.98 0.43
C PHE A 180 -18.93 -14.27 -0.85
N GLU A 181 -17.66 -13.88 -0.92
CA GLU A 181 -17.04 -13.31 -2.12
C GLU A 181 -16.54 -14.39 -3.07
N LEU A 182 -16.64 -15.65 -2.67
CA LEU A 182 -16.17 -16.81 -3.40
C LEU A 182 -17.33 -17.76 -3.69
N VAL A 183 -17.36 -18.34 -4.89
CA VAL A 183 -18.37 -19.32 -5.31
C VAL A 183 -17.74 -20.53 -5.96
N GLY A 184 -18.28 -21.73 -5.69
CA GLY A 184 -17.88 -22.98 -6.32
C GLY A 184 -18.60 -23.17 -7.64
N LEU A 185 -17.87 -23.24 -8.76
CA LEU A 185 -18.43 -23.38 -10.10
C LEU A 185 -17.89 -24.62 -10.83
N CYS A 186 -18.67 -25.14 -11.77
CA CYS A 186 -18.15 -26.01 -12.81
C CYS A 186 -17.44 -25.19 -13.89
N GLU A 187 -16.53 -25.82 -14.64
CA GLU A 187 -15.76 -25.18 -15.72
C GLU A 187 -16.66 -24.41 -16.72
N ALA A 188 -17.77 -25.01 -17.16
CA ALA A 188 -18.69 -24.37 -18.11
C ALA A 188 -19.33 -23.08 -17.55
N CYS A 189 -19.68 -23.06 -16.26
CA CYS A 189 -20.22 -21.85 -15.62
C CYS A 189 -19.13 -20.80 -15.38
N HIS A 190 -17.91 -21.23 -15.04
CA HIS A 190 -16.76 -20.34 -14.83
C HIS A 190 -16.37 -19.62 -16.13
N VAL A 191 -16.26 -20.35 -17.25
CA VAL A 191 -16.00 -19.75 -18.58
C VAL A 191 -17.11 -18.78 -18.97
N ARG A 192 -18.39 -19.18 -18.83
CA ARG A 192 -19.54 -18.33 -19.16
C ARG A 192 -19.53 -17.00 -18.40
N TRP A 193 -19.09 -17.00 -17.13
CA TRP A 193 -18.97 -15.79 -16.33
C TRP A 193 -17.91 -14.83 -16.88
N HIS A 194 -16.72 -15.34 -17.22
CA HIS A 194 -15.64 -14.52 -17.79
C HIS A 194 -15.94 -14.04 -19.21
N ASP A 195 -16.71 -14.80 -19.99
CA ASP A 195 -17.11 -14.39 -21.35
C ASP A 195 -18.17 -13.28 -21.33
N SER A 196 -19.08 -13.25 -20.35
CA SER A 196 -20.03 -12.14 -20.21
C SER A 196 -19.34 -10.80 -19.94
N ASP A 197 -18.20 -10.80 -19.26
CA ASP A 197 -17.43 -9.59 -18.94
C ASP A 197 -16.75 -8.96 -20.18
N LYS A 198 -16.44 -9.74 -21.22
CA LYS A 198 -15.86 -9.21 -22.47
C LYS A 198 -16.88 -8.49 -23.37
N SER A 199 -18.18 -8.70 -23.16
CA SER A 199 -19.24 -8.15 -24.00
C SER A 199 -19.75 -6.76 -23.55
N ASN A 200 -19.50 -6.37 -22.30
CA ASN A 200 -20.01 -5.12 -21.73
C ASN A 200 -19.10 -3.89 -21.90
N ASN A 201 -17.89 -4.03 -22.46
CA ASN A 201 -16.97 -2.89 -22.66
C ASN A 201 -17.02 -2.27 -24.07
N SER A 202 -18.12 -2.46 -24.81
CA SER A 202 -18.31 -1.89 -26.16
C SER A 202 -19.61 -1.10 -26.35
N LYS A 203 -20.39 -0.86 -25.28
CA LYS A 203 -21.55 0.02 -25.31
C LYS A 203 -21.78 0.69 -23.96
N ASN A 204 -21.16 1.85 -23.76
CA ASN A 204 -21.80 3.06 -23.22
C ASN A 204 -20.84 4.24 -23.29
#